data_AF-A0A9D4GPI9-F1
#
_entry.id   AF-A0A9D4GPI9-F1
#
_cell.length_a   1.000
_cell.length_b   1.000
_cell.length_c   1.000
_cell.angle_alpha   90.00
_cell.angle_beta   90.00
_cell.angle_gamma   90.00
#
_symmetry.space_group_name_H-M   'P 1'
#
loop_
_entity.id
_entity.type
_entity.pdbx_description
1 polymer ?
#
loop_
_entity_poly.entity_id
_entity_poly.type
_entity_poly.pdbx_seq_one_letter_code
_entity_poly.pdbx_strand_id
1 'polypeptide(L)'
;MAHFGKDIDNITSTSSIQIKGTETNDAVTIYIIQVNVGPYSWTVKHRYSDFHDLHEKLCSGSRLDKNLLPPKKLFGNQSETFIRKRQHDLEVYLQTVLHFVSHKMPSCFASFLEFENYEIHGITQRMAEELYNKGDSLLENREPYCTTPLHLYSLTERLKLPEPTCESGDVKRDLGHILDFITRLKCLQVVGEKKVGTSNIDMNSLQFDLSLFKSLQFLKLSLCNIGLVGGLEIVKQTLRRLTVRESIESIREVLLQDLPHWRADDGTLLVTHWGGVTHVDFSHNSITQIDDSMQLLPRVVHLEMSHNEIGCIENLHWLSHLVHLDVSYNNIEHLDALHSRLGNLKTLNLAGNRLVSLNGLSKMFSLDHLDLSYNRVQSVDEIKPIGNLPCLEVLLLLGNPVTLTLDYRTKTLTLFGERVKEIELDKLSANQKELDTVAVMQAIQKSKDKARDIRLKKESSSASLFESQSPMATSLGNHLSNSSLAHLAGNMSLPQHPSNSSLTLMDVNNLGSQLASRGLDPGDLNSAPSDRKHGNSETGKTDHAPPTEI
;
A
#
# COMPACT_ATOMS: atom_id res chain seq x y z
N MET A 1 17.16 -16.19 -10.04
CA MET A 1 17.56 -17.42 -9.32
C MET A 1 18.47 -18.27 -10.18
N ALA A 2 19.16 -19.28 -9.64
CA ALA A 2 19.78 -20.27 -10.50
C ALA A 2 18.67 -21.06 -11.20
N HIS A 3 18.66 -21.04 -12.52
CA HIS A 3 17.72 -21.82 -13.30
C HIS A 3 18.14 -23.29 -13.29
N PHE A 4 17.45 -24.12 -12.50
CA PHE A 4 17.24 -25.48 -12.96
C PHE A 4 16.54 -25.39 -14.32
N GLY A 5 17.02 -26.15 -15.31
CA GLY A 5 16.35 -26.26 -16.62
C GLY A 5 17.01 -25.61 -17.84
N LYS A 6 18.05 -24.79 -17.70
CA LYS A 6 18.81 -24.31 -18.89
C LYS A 6 19.87 -25.29 -19.37
N ASP A 7 20.49 -26.02 -18.44
CA ASP A 7 21.58 -26.95 -18.70
C ASP A 7 21.40 -28.18 -17.82
N ILE A 8 21.01 -29.31 -18.41
CA ILE A 8 20.96 -30.62 -17.73
C ILE A 8 22.36 -31.05 -17.23
N ASP A 9 23.42 -30.46 -17.79
CA ASP A 9 24.83 -30.73 -17.45
C ASP A 9 25.41 -29.84 -16.31
N ASN A 10 24.69 -28.82 -15.80
CA ASN A 10 25.26 -27.79 -14.89
C ASN A 10 24.75 -27.79 -13.44
N ILE A 11 23.95 -28.79 -13.00
CA ILE A 11 23.50 -28.85 -11.60
C ILE A 11 24.68 -28.82 -10.61
N THR A 12 25.83 -29.39 -11.00
CA THR A 12 27.07 -29.43 -10.19
C THR A 12 27.95 -28.18 -10.27
N SER A 13 27.73 -27.25 -11.20
CA SER A 13 28.56 -26.03 -11.31
C SER A 13 28.02 -24.86 -10.50
N THR A 14 26.73 -24.89 -10.14
CA THR A 14 26.04 -23.81 -9.41
C THR A 14 25.54 -24.21 -8.03
N SER A 15 25.43 -25.51 -7.72
CA SER A 15 24.94 -25.99 -6.43
C SER A 15 26.04 -26.64 -5.59
N SER A 16 26.06 -26.38 -4.29
CA SER A 16 26.99 -27.03 -3.35
C SER A 16 26.38 -27.23 -1.96
N ILE A 17 26.84 -28.27 -1.26
CA ILE A 17 26.37 -28.62 0.09
C ILE A 17 27.57 -28.65 1.03
N GLN A 18 27.44 -28.03 2.21
CA GLN A 18 28.46 -27.98 3.25
C GLN A 18 27.82 -28.19 4.61
N ILE A 19 28.47 -28.92 5.52
CA ILE A 19 28.01 -29.06 6.90
C ILE A 19 28.79 -28.06 7.76
N LYS A 20 28.17 -26.91 8.05
CA LYS A 20 28.83 -25.77 8.72
C LYS A 20 29.14 -26.00 10.19
N GLY A 21 28.41 -26.90 10.85
CA GLY A 21 28.62 -27.20 12.26
C GLY A 21 27.65 -28.25 12.77
N THR A 22 27.62 -28.39 14.10
CA THR A 22 26.71 -29.29 14.79
C THR A 22 26.14 -28.65 16.05
N GLU A 23 24.87 -28.92 16.32
CA GLU A 23 24.22 -28.65 17.60
C GLU A 23 24.04 -29.97 18.37
N THR A 24 23.94 -29.88 19.70
CA THR A 24 23.56 -31.01 20.56
C THR A 24 22.21 -30.70 21.17
N ASN A 25 21.21 -31.54 20.87
CA ASN A 25 19.87 -31.45 21.45
C ASN A 25 19.49 -32.82 22.02
N ASP A 26 19.07 -32.90 23.28
CA ASP A 26 18.68 -34.16 23.96
C ASP A 26 19.64 -35.34 23.76
N ALA A 27 20.96 -35.08 23.88
CA ALA A 27 22.04 -36.04 23.63
C ALA A 27 22.06 -36.66 22.20
N VAL A 28 21.45 -35.98 21.23
CA VAL A 28 21.54 -36.26 19.79
C VAL A 28 22.35 -35.15 19.11
N THR A 29 23.31 -35.55 18.28
CA THR A 29 24.06 -34.61 17.43
C THR A 29 23.23 -34.28 16.18
N ILE A 30 22.93 -33.00 16.00
CA ILE A 30 22.24 -32.45 14.82
C ILE A 30 23.30 -31.77 13.95
N TYR A 31 23.33 -32.12 12.67
CA TYR A 31 24.23 -31.54 11.67
C TYR A 31 23.55 -30.35 10.98
N ILE A 32 24.24 -29.22 10.95
CA ILE A 32 23.78 -27.98 10.33
C ILE A 32 24.29 -27.97 8.89
N ILE A 33 23.41 -28.25 7.94
CA ILE A 33 23.72 -28.40 6.51
C ILE A 33 23.35 -27.10 5.81
N GLN A 34 24.34 -26.38 5.29
CA GLN A 34 24.13 -25.27 4.37
C GLN A 34 24.03 -25.80 2.95
N VAL A 35 22.90 -25.51 2.30
CA VAL A 35 22.66 -25.74 0.88
C VAL A 35 22.88 -24.42 0.15
N ASN A 36 23.61 -24.44 -0.96
CA ASN A 36 23.82 -23.28 -1.82
C ASN A 36 23.36 -23.63 -3.24
N VAL A 37 22.64 -22.72 -3.88
CA VAL A 37 22.09 -22.84 -5.23
C VAL A 37 22.24 -21.48 -5.92
N GLY A 38 23.31 -21.32 -6.71
CA GLY A 38 23.73 -20.03 -7.24
C GLY A 38 24.07 -19.04 -6.11
N PRO A 39 23.54 -17.81 -6.12
CA PRO A 39 23.76 -16.83 -5.04
C PRO A 39 22.86 -17.06 -3.82
N TYR A 40 21.92 -18.02 -3.87
CA TYR A 40 20.99 -18.30 -2.79
C TYR A 40 21.53 -19.43 -1.91
N SER A 41 21.25 -19.34 -0.62
CA SER A 41 21.65 -20.33 0.36
C SER A 41 20.64 -20.41 1.51
N TRP A 42 20.50 -21.59 2.08
CA TRP A 42 19.69 -21.85 3.26
C TRP A 42 20.31 -22.96 4.10
N THR A 43 19.75 -23.17 5.29
CA THR A 43 20.26 -24.13 6.27
C THR A 43 19.18 -25.10 6.67
N VAL A 44 19.43 -26.40 6.51
CA VAL A 44 18.60 -27.49 7.01
C VAL A 44 19.31 -28.21 8.16
N LYS A 45 18.54 -28.90 9.01
CA LYS A 45 19.05 -29.53 10.23
C LYS A 45 18.65 -31.01 10.30
N HIS A 46 19.64 -31.90 10.27
CA HIS A 46 19.42 -33.35 10.31
C HIS A 46 20.30 -34.06 11.33
N ARG A 47 19.72 -35.02 12.05
CA ARG A 47 20.47 -35.97 12.88
C ARG A 47 20.90 -37.16 12.03
N TYR A 48 21.91 -37.90 12.45
CA TYR A 48 22.48 -39.01 11.66
C TYR A 48 21.45 -40.07 11.20
N SER A 49 20.38 -40.33 11.97
CA SER A 49 19.31 -41.25 11.53
C SER A 49 18.64 -40.80 10.24
N ASP A 50 18.48 -39.50 10.03
CA ASP A 50 17.75 -38.98 8.88
C ASP A 50 18.57 -39.17 7.59
N PHE A 51 19.91 -39.08 7.68
CA PHE A 51 20.83 -39.46 6.60
C PHE A 51 20.76 -40.96 6.26
N HIS A 52 20.53 -41.80 7.27
CA HIS A 52 20.38 -43.24 7.08
C HIS A 52 19.05 -43.58 6.38
N ASP A 53 17.95 -42.97 6.83
CA ASP A 53 16.63 -43.12 6.20
C ASP A 53 16.63 -42.57 4.75
N LEU A 54 17.37 -41.49 4.49
CA LEU A 54 17.64 -40.98 3.14
C LEU A 54 18.42 -42.02 2.32
N HIS A 55 19.51 -42.58 2.85
CA HIS A 55 20.37 -43.51 2.13
C HIS A 55 19.63 -44.80 1.75
N GLU A 56 18.82 -45.36 2.66
CA GLU A 56 17.98 -46.53 2.37
C GLU A 56 17.00 -46.24 1.22
N LYS A 57 16.33 -45.08 1.23
CA LYS A 57 15.45 -44.64 0.14
C LYS A 57 16.21 -44.51 -1.18
N LEU A 58 17.39 -43.86 -1.18
CA LEU A 58 18.23 -43.70 -2.37
C LEU A 58 18.71 -45.06 -2.94
N CYS A 59 19.22 -45.97 -2.10
CA CYS A 59 19.64 -47.29 -2.54
C CYS A 59 18.49 -48.21 -2.98
N SER A 60 17.26 -47.95 -2.52
CA SER A 60 16.06 -48.69 -3.00
C SER A 60 15.65 -48.29 -4.42
N GLY A 61 15.91 -47.04 -4.83
CA GLY A 61 15.48 -46.48 -6.11
C GLY A 61 16.60 -46.16 -7.12
N SER A 62 17.87 -46.31 -6.76
CA SER A 62 19.02 -45.92 -7.61
C SER A 62 20.23 -46.84 -7.43
N ARG A 63 21.19 -46.77 -8.37
CA ARG A 63 22.45 -47.55 -8.33
C ARG A 63 23.51 -46.97 -7.38
N LEU A 64 23.11 -46.30 -6.31
CA LEU A 64 24.02 -45.73 -5.31
C LEU A 64 24.69 -46.87 -4.50
N ASP A 65 26.00 -46.75 -4.24
CA ASP A 65 26.72 -47.74 -3.43
C ASP A 65 26.17 -47.79 -1.99
N LYS A 66 25.81 -48.99 -1.54
CA LYS A 66 25.27 -49.29 -0.22
C LYS A 66 26.26 -49.02 0.93
N ASN A 67 27.54 -48.87 0.60
CA ASN A 67 28.60 -48.57 1.57
C ASN A 67 28.99 -47.08 1.59
N LEU A 68 28.34 -46.23 0.79
CA LEU A 68 28.70 -44.81 0.67
C LEU A 68 28.41 -44.02 1.95
N LEU A 69 27.38 -44.41 2.72
CA LEU A 69 27.04 -43.74 3.98
C LEU A 69 28.05 -44.12 5.10
N PRO A 70 28.66 -43.14 5.80
CA PRO A 70 29.58 -43.42 6.91
C PRO A 70 28.89 -44.24 8.03
N PRO A 71 29.49 -45.34 8.53
CA PRO A 71 28.80 -46.34 9.34
C PRO A 71 28.39 -45.85 10.73
N LYS A 72 27.31 -46.41 11.33
CA LYS A 72 26.90 -46.12 12.72
C LYS A 72 28.02 -46.48 13.73
N LYS A 73 28.18 -45.66 14.78
CA LYS A 73 29.09 -45.95 15.92
C LYS A 73 28.25 -46.01 17.20
N LEU A 74 28.35 -47.13 17.92
CA LEU A 74 27.50 -47.41 19.10
C LEU A 74 28.05 -46.86 20.42
N PHE A 75 29.36 -46.62 20.52
CA PHE A 75 30.03 -46.16 21.74
C PHE A 75 30.93 -44.96 21.45
N GLY A 76 30.97 -43.97 22.34
CA GLY A 76 31.77 -42.75 22.12
C GLY A 76 31.38 -42.00 20.84
N ASN A 77 30.09 -41.97 20.52
CA ASN A 77 29.49 -41.21 19.42
C ASN A 77 29.35 -39.71 19.73
N GLN A 78 29.47 -39.34 21.00
CA GLN A 78 29.48 -37.94 21.48
C GLN A 78 30.89 -37.36 21.66
N SER A 79 31.97 -38.05 21.26
CA SER A 79 33.32 -37.46 21.35
C SER A 79 33.51 -36.41 20.26
N GLU A 80 33.99 -35.22 20.62
CA GLU A 80 34.15 -34.10 19.68
C GLU A 80 34.98 -34.48 18.45
N THR A 81 36.06 -35.25 18.64
CA THR A 81 36.90 -35.80 17.57
C THR A 81 36.13 -36.67 16.58
N PHE A 82 35.14 -37.43 17.05
CA PHE A 82 34.30 -38.27 16.22
C PHE A 82 33.20 -37.46 15.54
N ILE A 83 32.61 -36.47 16.23
CA ILE A 83 31.62 -35.56 15.64
C ILE A 83 32.26 -34.77 14.48
N ARG A 84 33.45 -34.19 14.67
CA ARG A 84 34.20 -33.48 13.62
C ARG A 84 34.54 -34.39 12.43
N LYS A 85 34.99 -35.63 12.69
CA LYS A 85 35.21 -36.60 11.60
C LYS A 85 33.91 -36.91 10.87
N ARG A 86 32.82 -37.18 11.60
CA ARG A 86 31.51 -37.50 11.02
C ARG A 86 30.95 -36.35 10.19
N GLN A 87 31.12 -35.11 10.63
CA GLN A 87 30.74 -33.91 9.89
C GLN A 87 31.41 -33.89 8.51
N HIS A 88 32.71 -34.15 8.44
CA HIS A 88 33.43 -34.25 7.17
C HIS A 88 32.98 -35.47 6.33
N ASP A 89 32.90 -36.66 6.94
CA ASP A 89 32.48 -37.88 6.25
C ASP A 89 31.04 -37.74 5.66
N LEU A 90 30.12 -37.06 6.36
CA LEU A 90 28.76 -36.78 5.90
C LEU A 90 28.67 -35.67 4.85
N GLU A 91 29.54 -34.66 4.91
CA GLU A 91 29.62 -33.64 3.87
C GLU A 91 30.06 -34.26 2.53
N VAL A 92 31.11 -35.09 2.55
CA VAL A 92 31.58 -35.84 1.37
C VAL A 92 30.48 -36.76 0.83
N TYR A 93 29.72 -37.41 1.72
CA TYR A 93 28.53 -38.19 1.33
C TYR A 93 27.50 -37.33 0.57
N LEU A 94 27.07 -36.19 1.12
CA LEU A 94 26.07 -35.33 0.48
C LEU A 94 26.55 -34.76 -0.86
N GLN A 95 27.83 -34.35 -0.96
CA GLN A 95 28.43 -33.88 -2.20
C GLN A 95 28.51 -35.00 -3.26
N THR A 96 28.84 -36.22 -2.86
CA THR A 96 28.87 -37.39 -3.76
C THR A 96 27.47 -37.74 -4.27
N VAL A 97 26.46 -37.73 -3.39
CA VAL A 97 25.06 -37.94 -3.78
C VAL A 97 24.61 -36.85 -4.75
N LEU A 98 24.87 -35.58 -4.46
CA LEU A 98 24.53 -34.45 -5.34
C LEU A 98 25.15 -34.59 -6.74
N HIS A 99 26.41 -34.99 -6.83
CA HIS A 99 27.08 -35.24 -8.11
C HIS A 99 26.45 -36.44 -8.86
N PHE A 100 26.16 -37.54 -8.15
CA PHE A 100 25.55 -38.73 -8.73
C PHE A 100 24.13 -38.50 -9.26
N VAL A 101 23.35 -37.65 -8.58
CA VAL A 101 21.95 -37.33 -8.97
C VAL A 101 21.83 -36.06 -9.84
N SER A 102 22.95 -35.52 -10.30
CA SER A 102 23.06 -34.26 -11.06
C SER A 102 22.21 -34.17 -12.33
N HIS A 103 21.67 -35.28 -12.84
CA HIS A 103 20.79 -35.29 -14.02
C HIS A 103 19.29 -35.40 -13.66
N LYS A 104 18.95 -35.83 -12.43
CA LYS A 104 17.57 -35.92 -11.94
C LYS A 104 17.53 -36.04 -10.41
N MET A 105 17.05 -35.01 -9.74
CA MET A 105 16.96 -34.95 -8.28
C MET A 105 15.87 -35.92 -7.74
N PRO A 106 16.20 -36.90 -6.87
CA PRO A 106 15.20 -37.76 -6.23
C PRO A 106 14.38 -36.97 -5.22
N SER A 107 13.07 -37.20 -5.17
CA SER A 107 12.15 -36.48 -4.28
C SER A 107 12.51 -36.62 -2.79
N CYS A 108 13.04 -37.77 -2.37
CA CYS A 108 13.51 -37.99 -1.00
C CYS A 108 14.76 -37.16 -0.65
N PHE A 109 15.61 -36.83 -1.63
CA PHE A 109 16.79 -36.00 -1.43
C PHE A 109 16.48 -34.51 -1.53
N ALA A 110 15.59 -34.13 -2.47
CA ALA A 110 15.03 -32.78 -2.53
C ALA A 110 14.38 -32.39 -1.19
N SER A 111 13.56 -33.27 -0.61
CA SER A 111 12.88 -33.03 0.67
C SER A 111 13.83 -33.08 1.89
N PHE A 112 14.87 -33.92 1.86
CA PHE A 112 15.96 -33.86 2.85
C PHE A 112 16.77 -32.55 2.79
N LEU A 113 16.67 -31.80 1.69
CA LEU A 113 17.32 -30.50 1.53
C LEU A 113 16.30 -29.34 1.52
N GLU A 114 15.03 -29.60 1.84
CA GLU A 114 13.92 -28.63 1.86
C GLU A 114 13.75 -27.81 0.56
N PHE A 115 14.04 -28.40 -0.60
CA PHE A 115 13.91 -27.71 -1.90
C PHE A 115 12.48 -27.17 -2.13
N GLU A 116 11.47 -27.86 -1.61
CA GLU A 116 10.05 -27.47 -1.65
C GLU A 116 9.71 -26.14 -0.95
N ASN A 117 10.65 -25.57 -0.19
CA ASN A 117 10.49 -24.29 0.51
C ASN A 117 11.27 -23.13 -0.16
N TYR A 118 12.27 -23.42 -1.01
CA TYR A 118 13.27 -22.44 -1.44
C TYR A 118 13.61 -22.46 -2.95
N GLU A 119 13.41 -23.58 -3.64
CA GLU A 119 13.79 -23.77 -5.04
C GLU A 119 12.56 -23.79 -5.97
N ILE A 120 12.72 -23.27 -7.19
CA ILE A 120 11.63 -23.05 -8.16
C ILE A 120 10.80 -24.32 -8.45
N HIS A 121 11.43 -25.45 -8.72
CA HIS A 121 10.75 -26.71 -9.04
C HIS A 121 10.14 -27.32 -7.78
N GLY A 122 10.85 -27.32 -6.66
CA GLY A 122 10.32 -27.77 -5.38
C GLY A 122 9.04 -27.01 -5.00
N ILE A 123 9.09 -25.68 -5.04
CA ILE A 123 7.96 -24.79 -4.73
C ILE A 123 6.79 -25.03 -5.69
N THR A 124 7.04 -25.03 -7.00
CA THR A 124 5.96 -25.18 -8.00
C THR A 124 5.36 -26.60 -7.99
N GLN A 125 6.14 -27.65 -7.75
CA GLN A 125 5.60 -29.01 -7.56
C GLN A 125 4.75 -29.11 -6.28
N ARG A 126 5.18 -28.48 -5.18
CA ARG A 126 4.42 -28.42 -3.92
C ARG A 126 3.10 -27.67 -4.09
N MET A 127 3.14 -26.52 -4.76
CA MET A 127 1.94 -25.73 -5.10
C MET A 127 0.98 -26.52 -6.01
N ALA A 128 1.49 -27.22 -7.03
CA ALA A 128 0.69 -28.08 -7.89
C ALA A 128 0.02 -29.21 -7.09
N GLU A 129 0.76 -29.88 -6.20
CA GLU A 129 0.22 -30.94 -5.36
C GLU A 129 -0.84 -30.41 -4.37
N GLU A 130 -0.66 -29.21 -3.79
CA GLU A 130 -1.69 -28.58 -2.97
C GLU A 130 -2.97 -28.26 -3.77
N LEU A 131 -2.83 -27.63 -4.94
CA LEU A 131 -3.95 -27.21 -5.77
C LEU A 131 -4.65 -28.39 -6.45
N TYR A 132 -3.95 -29.48 -6.75
CA TYR A 132 -4.57 -30.75 -7.14
C TYR A 132 -5.51 -31.30 -6.05
N ASN A 133 -5.10 -31.22 -4.77
CA ASN A 133 -5.88 -31.77 -3.66
C ASN A 133 -6.96 -30.82 -3.12
N LYS A 134 -6.83 -29.50 -3.31
CA LYS A 134 -7.69 -28.48 -2.67
C LYS A 134 -8.22 -27.37 -3.60
N GLY A 135 -7.79 -27.31 -4.86
CA GLY A 135 -7.98 -26.17 -5.76
C GLY A 135 -9.44 -25.75 -5.93
N ASP A 136 -10.34 -26.68 -6.24
CA ASP A 136 -11.77 -26.35 -6.40
C ASP A 136 -12.39 -25.84 -5.10
N SER A 137 -12.07 -26.42 -3.94
CA SER A 137 -12.55 -25.93 -2.64
C SER A 137 -12.01 -24.53 -2.32
N LEU A 138 -10.76 -24.24 -2.69
CA LEU A 138 -10.17 -22.89 -2.56
C LEU A 138 -10.81 -21.88 -3.52
N LEU A 139 -11.33 -22.29 -4.69
CA LEU A 139 -12.05 -21.43 -5.63
C LEU A 139 -13.52 -21.20 -5.26
N GLU A 140 -14.15 -22.14 -4.55
CA GLU A 140 -15.50 -21.99 -3.98
C GLU A 140 -15.51 -21.11 -2.72
N ASN A 141 -14.42 -21.13 -1.95
CA ASN A 141 -14.22 -20.27 -0.81
C ASN A 141 -14.21 -18.78 -1.21
N ARG A 142 -14.79 -17.93 -0.35
CA ARG A 142 -14.79 -16.46 -0.53
C ARG A 142 -13.56 -15.77 0.05
N GLU A 143 -12.79 -16.49 0.86
CA GLU A 143 -11.54 -16.01 1.46
C GLU A 143 -10.46 -15.83 0.39
N PRO A 144 -9.53 -14.87 0.57
CA PRO A 144 -8.42 -14.69 -0.36
C PRO A 144 -7.46 -15.88 -0.32
N TYR A 145 -6.98 -16.30 -1.49
CA TYR A 145 -5.84 -17.22 -1.57
C TYR A 145 -4.57 -16.47 -1.17
N CYS A 146 -4.00 -16.85 -0.03
CA CYS A 146 -2.78 -16.25 0.51
C CYS A 146 -1.53 -16.91 -0.09
N THR A 147 -0.60 -16.10 -0.58
CA THR A 147 0.68 -16.54 -1.13
C THR A 147 1.78 -15.51 -0.90
N THR A 148 3.01 -15.81 -1.33
CA THR A 148 4.20 -14.96 -1.15
C THR A 148 4.77 -14.51 -2.49
N PRO A 149 5.55 -13.41 -2.53
CA PRO A 149 6.36 -13.04 -3.70
C PRO A 149 7.25 -14.17 -4.19
N LEU A 150 7.80 -14.99 -3.28
CA LEU A 150 8.61 -16.15 -3.64
C LEU A 150 7.82 -17.18 -4.47
N HIS A 151 6.61 -17.55 -4.04
CA HIS A 151 5.78 -18.51 -4.80
C HIS A 151 5.43 -17.98 -6.20
N LEU A 152 5.07 -16.71 -6.32
CA LEU A 152 4.72 -16.09 -7.60
C LEU A 152 5.95 -15.89 -8.49
N TYR A 153 7.11 -15.59 -7.91
CA TYR A 153 8.40 -15.55 -8.59
C TYR A 153 8.75 -16.93 -9.14
N SER A 154 8.67 -17.98 -8.32
CA SER A 154 8.93 -19.36 -8.75
C SER A 154 8.03 -19.78 -9.90
N LEU A 155 6.73 -19.45 -9.85
CA LEU A 155 5.82 -19.67 -10.98
C LEU A 155 6.24 -18.87 -12.23
N THR A 156 6.54 -17.59 -12.07
CA THR A 156 6.93 -16.67 -13.16
C THR A 156 8.19 -17.16 -13.87
N GLU A 157 9.20 -17.62 -13.11
CA GLU A 157 10.42 -18.20 -13.68
C GLU A 157 10.18 -19.59 -14.27
N ARG A 158 9.36 -20.44 -13.62
CA ARG A 158 9.10 -21.81 -14.10
C ARG A 158 8.40 -21.83 -15.46
N LEU A 159 7.62 -20.79 -15.77
CA LEU A 159 6.94 -20.60 -17.06
C LEU A 159 7.84 -20.01 -18.16
N LYS A 160 9.04 -19.53 -17.83
CA LYS A 160 10.04 -19.08 -18.82
C LYS A 160 10.93 -20.23 -19.33
N LEU A 161 10.87 -21.40 -18.69
CA LEU A 161 11.69 -22.57 -19.04
C LEU A 161 11.03 -23.40 -20.17
N PRO A 162 11.79 -23.88 -21.17
CA PRO A 162 11.28 -24.69 -22.28
C PRO A 162 11.07 -26.16 -21.87
N GLU A 163 10.35 -26.38 -20.78
CA GLU A 163 10.15 -27.68 -20.13
C GLU A 163 8.68 -28.12 -20.12
N PRO A 164 8.39 -29.43 -20.08
CA PRO A 164 7.02 -29.92 -19.86
C PRO A 164 6.45 -29.43 -18.51
N THR A 165 5.12 -29.34 -18.43
CA THR A 165 4.38 -29.01 -17.20
C THR A 165 4.37 -30.16 -16.20
N CYS A 166 4.54 -31.39 -16.67
CA CYS A 166 4.73 -32.60 -15.87
C CYS A 166 5.88 -33.44 -16.47
N GLU A 167 7.05 -33.42 -15.83
CA GLU A 167 8.22 -34.21 -16.24
C GLU A 167 8.28 -35.59 -15.54
N SER A 168 7.59 -35.74 -14.41
CA SER A 168 7.68 -36.90 -13.53
C SER A 168 6.70 -38.03 -13.85
N GLY A 169 5.66 -37.75 -14.64
CA GLY A 169 4.49 -38.61 -14.76
C GLY A 169 3.59 -38.62 -13.51
N ASP A 170 3.94 -37.84 -12.49
CA ASP A 170 3.09 -37.62 -11.32
C ASP A 170 2.06 -36.55 -11.64
N VAL A 171 0.86 -36.99 -12.01
CA VAL A 171 -0.28 -36.15 -12.38
C VAL A 171 -0.62 -35.13 -11.29
N LYS A 172 -0.32 -35.39 -10.00
CA LYS A 172 -0.60 -34.44 -8.91
C LYS A 172 0.30 -33.21 -8.94
N ARG A 173 1.49 -33.32 -9.53
CA ARG A 173 2.53 -32.28 -9.55
C ARG A 173 2.61 -31.55 -10.89
N ASP A 174 1.59 -31.71 -11.74
CA ASP A 174 1.49 -30.99 -13.01
C ASP A 174 1.24 -29.49 -12.78
N LEU A 175 2.09 -28.65 -13.38
CA LEU A 175 1.97 -27.20 -13.37
C LEU A 175 0.59 -26.72 -13.91
N GLY A 176 -0.09 -27.54 -14.72
CA GLY A 176 -1.46 -27.31 -15.18
C GLY A 176 -2.47 -27.03 -14.06
N HIS A 177 -2.34 -27.65 -12.88
CA HIS A 177 -3.24 -27.39 -11.74
C HIS A 177 -3.09 -25.97 -11.19
N ILE A 178 -1.86 -25.43 -11.21
CA ILE A 178 -1.61 -24.03 -10.85
C ILE A 178 -2.23 -23.11 -11.90
N LEU A 179 -2.06 -23.41 -13.19
CA LEU A 179 -2.55 -22.58 -14.29
C LEU A 179 -4.09 -22.51 -14.35
N ASP A 180 -4.78 -23.64 -14.18
CA ASP A 180 -6.25 -23.65 -14.07
C ASP A 180 -6.72 -22.85 -12.84
N PHE A 181 -6.09 -23.06 -11.69
CA PHE A 181 -6.44 -22.35 -10.46
C PHE A 181 -6.27 -20.83 -10.57
N ILE A 182 -5.09 -20.33 -10.98
CA ILE A 182 -4.82 -18.88 -11.01
C ILE A 182 -5.66 -18.14 -12.05
N THR A 183 -6.02 -18.79 -13.17
CA THR A 183 -6.86 -18.17 -14.20
C THR A 183 -8.32 -18.06 -13.75
N ARG A 184 -8.78 -18.97 -12.87
CA ARG A 184 -10.12 -18.96 -12.23
C ARG A 184 -10.19 -18.12 -10.95
N LEU A 185 -9.05 -17.83 -10.30
CA LEU A 185 -8.98 -17.16 -8.99
C LEU A 185 -9.55 -15.73 -9.01
N LYS A 186 -10.37 -15.40 -8.00
CA LYS A 186 -11.01 -14.09 -7.84
C LYS A 186 -10.39 -13.21 -6.76
N CYS A 187 -9.83 -13.81 -5.70
CA CYS A 187 -9.30 -13.11 -4.53
C CYS A 187 -7.87 -13.58 -4.24
N LEU A 188 -6.89 -12.69 -4.42
CA LEU A 188 -5.47 -12.97 -4.18
C LEU A 188 -4.94 -12.06 -3.09
N GLN A 189 -4.26 -12.63 -2.10
CA GLN A 189 -3.45 -11.90 -1.13
C GLN A 189 -1.99 -12.33 -1.27
N VAL A 190 -1.11 -11.36 -1.57
CA VAL A 190 0.34 -11.54 -1.59
C VAL A 190 0.93 -10.85 -0.38
N VAL A 191 1.66 -11.59 0.46
CA VAL A 191 2.37 -11.05 1.62
C VAL A 191 3.86 -11.34 1.48
N GLY A 192 4.68 -10.30 1.46
CA GLY A 192 6.12 -10.44 1.54
C GLY A 192 6.60 -10.60 2.98
N GLU A 193 7.76 -11.22 3.15
CA GLU A 193 8.42 -11.39 4.44
C GLU A 193 9.88 -10.95 4.34
N LYS A 194 10.43 -10.38 5.42
CA LYS A 194 11.83 -9.91 5.46
C LYS A 194 12.86 -11.03 5.32
N LYS A 195 12.47 -12.29 5.53
CA LYS A 195 13.34 -13.45 5.41
C LYS A 195 12.54 -14.73 5.20
N VAL A 196 12.92 -15.54 4.22
CA VAL A 196 12.33 -16.88 4.02
C VAL A 196 13.07 -17.91 4.89
N GLY A 197 12.51 -18.27 6.04
CA GLY A 197 13.04 -19.31 6.93
C GLY A 197 14.51 -19.11 7.32
N THR A 198 15.37 -20.07 7.00
CA THR A 198 16.82 -19.97 7.27
C THR A 198 17.61 -19.30 6.15
N SER A 199 16.99 -19.02 5.00
CA SER A 199 17.67 -18.60 3.78
C SER A 199 18.17 -17.15 3.77
N ASN A 200 18.97 -16.82 2.75
CA ASN A 200 19.32 -15.45 2.36
C ASN A 200 18.40 -14.85 1.28
N ILE A 201 17.24 -15.47 1.00
CA ILE A 201 16.28 -14.96 0.01
C ILE A 201 15.58 -13.72 0.56
N ASP A 202 15.76 -12.59 -0.12
CA ASP A 202 14.97 -11.37 0.09
C ASP A 202 13.78 -11.37 -0.88
N MET A 203 12.56 -11.48 -0.34
CA MET A 203 11.33 -11.45 -1.14
C MET A 203 11.11 -10.12 -1.87
N ASN A 204 11.66 -9.01 -1.37
CA ASN A 204 11.53 -7.68 -2.00
C ASN A 204 12.50 -7.45 -3.17
N SER A 205 13.31 -8.45 -3.51
CA SER A 205 14.15 -8.50 -4.70
C SER A 205 13.56 -9.36 -5.84
N LEU A 206 12.41 -10.02 -5.61
CA LEU A 206 11.85 -11.01 -6.51
C LEU A 206 10.76 -10.42 -7.43
N GLN A 207 11.05 -10.35 -8.73
CA GLN A 207 10.10 -9.91 -9.75
C GLN A 207 9.12 -11.01 -10.16
N PHE A 208 7.82 -10.79 -9.96
CA PHE A 208 6.78 -11.75 -10.30
C PHE A 208 5.67 -11.10 -11.14
N ASP A 209 4.93 -11.92 -11.89
CA ASP A 209 3.96 -11.45 -12.88
C ASP A 209 2.53 -11.91 -12.54
N LEU A 210 1.58 -10.98 -12.57
CA LEU A 210 0.16 -11.20 -12.30
C LEU A 210 -0.71 -11.30 -13.57
N SER A 211 -0.12 -11.24 -14.76
CA SER A 211 -0.83 -11.21 -16.05
C SER A 211 -1.71 -12.44 -16.28
N LEU A 212 -1.40 -13.57 -15.65
CA LEU A 212 -2.16 -14.83 -15.78
C LEU A 212 -3.42 -14.89 -14.91
N PHE A 213 -3.61 -13.97 -13.95
CA PHE A 213 -4.78 -13.94 -13.06
C PHE A 213 -5.99 -13.29 -13.73
N LYS A 214 -6.48 -13.93 -14.81
CA LYS A 214 -7.51 -13.38 -15.73
C LYS A 214 -8.89 -13.13 -15.10
N SER A 215 -9.18 -13.70 -13.93
CA SER A 215 -10.48 -13.56 -13.25
C SER A 215 -10.42 -12.69 -11.98
N LEU A 216 -9.30 -12.01 -11.72
CA LEU A 216 -9.05 -11.39 -10.42
C LEU A 216 -9.94 -10.16 -10.16
N GLN A 217 -10.67 -10.18 -9.04
CA GLN A 217 -11.60 -9.14 -8.61
C GLN A 217 -11.12 -8.40 -7.35
N PHE A 218 -10.38 -9.10 -6.49
CA PHE A 218 -9.74 -8.53 -5.31
C PHE A 218 -8.25 -8.89 -5.29
N LEU A 219 -7.41 -7.87 -5.24
CA LEU A 219 -5.97 -7.98 -5.03
C LEU A 219 -5.59 -7.27 -3.73
N LYS A 220 -4.90 -7.99 -2.84
CA LYS A 220 -4.22 -7.44 -1.68
C LYS A 220 -2.72 -7.68 -1.80
N LEU A 221 -1.93 -6.61 -1.75
CA LEU A 221 -0.48 -6.63 -1.64
C LEU A 221 -0.08 -6.10 -0.26
N SER A 222 0.84 -6.77 0.42
CA SER A 222 1.35 -6.34 1.73
C SER A 222 2.83 -6.69 1.88
N LEU A 223 3.64 -5.77 2.43
CA LEU A 223 5.09 -5.95 2.57
C LEU A 223 5.79 -6.32 1.24
N CYS A 224 5.33 -5.74 0.11
CA CYS A 224 5.80 -6.06 -1.24
C CYS A 224 6.45 -4.84 -1.91
N ASN A 225 7.61 -5.03 -2.54
CA ASN A 225 8.16 -4.06 -3.48
C ASN A 225 7.29 -3.96 -4.75
N ILE A 226 6.41 -2.96 -4.82
CA ILE A 226 5.43 -2.79 -5.91
C ILE A 226 6.10 -2.65 -7.29
N GLY A 227 7.28 -2.02 -7.36
CA GLY A 227 8.04 -1.87 -8.61
C GLY A 227 8.41 -3.19 -9.28
N LEU A 228 8.39 -4.31 -8.54
CA LEU A 228 8.69 -5.66 -9.04
C LEU A 228 7.45 -6.51 -9.37
N VAL A 229 6.24 -5.95 -9.26
CA VAL A 229 4.98 -6.65 -9.54
C VAL A 229 4.53 -6.38 -10.97
N GLY A 230 4.81 -7.27 -11.91
CA GLY A 230 4.34 -7.15 -13.30
C GLY A 230 2.84 -7.52 -13.47
N GLY A 231 2.21 -7.05 -14.54
CA GLY A 231 0.84 -7.44 -14.92
C GLY A 231 -0.29 -6.64 -14.24
N LEU A 232 0.03 -5.61 -13.45
CA LEU A 232 -0.97 -4.70 -12.85
C LEU A 232 -1.80 -3.98 -13.91
N GLU A 233 -1.19 -3.63 -15.03
CA GLU A 233 -1.80 -3.01 -16.21
C GLU A 233 -2.83 -3.91 -16.91
N ILE A 234 -2.72 -5.23 -16.73
CA ILE A 234 -3.68 -6.24 -17.19
C ILE A 234 -4.77 -6.46 -16.13
N VAL A 235 -4.42 -6.78 -14.87
CA VAL A 235 -5.42 -7.14 -13.85
C VAL A 235 -6.31 -5.96 -13.43
N LYS A 236 -5.88 -4.71 -13.59
CA LYS A 236 -6.73 -3.52 -13.31
C LYS A 236 -8.04 -3.48 -14.09
N GLN A 237 -8.15 -4.22 -15.21
CA GLN A 237 -9.38 -4.31 -16.00
C GLN A 237 -10.46 -5.15 -15.30
N THR A 238 -10.07 -6.18 -14.55
CA THR A 238 -10.99 -7.11 -13.87
C THR A 238 -11.23 -6.75 -12.40
N LEU A 239 -10.27 -6.05 -11.77
CA LEU A 239 -10.34 -5.68 -10.36
C LEU A 239 -11.58 -4.83 -10.01
N ARG A 240 -12.01 -5.00 -8.76
CA ARG A 240 -13.12 -4.28 -8.09
C ARG A 240 -12.66 -3.71 -6.74
N ARG A 241 -11.74 -4.39 -6.07
CA ARG A 241 -11.06 -3.95 -4.84
C ARG A 241 -9.56 -4.09 -4.99
N LEU A 242 -8.83 -3.05 -4.57
CA LEU A 242 -7.37 -3.03 -4.49
C LEU A 242 -6.97 -2.65 -3.07
N THR A 243 -6.11 -3.45 -2.46
CA THR A 243 -5.50 -3.16 -1.15
C THR A 243 -3.98 -3.21 -1.28
N VAL A 244 -3.29 -2.16 -0.87
CA VAL A 244 -1.82 -2.10 -0.80
C VAL A 244 -1.47 -1.53 0.57
N ARG A 245 -0.80 -2.32 1.42
CA ARG A 245 -0.40 -1.92 2.78
C ARG A 245 1.09 -2.19 3.02
N GLU A 246 1.74 -1.43 3.87
CA GLU A 246 3.13 -1.61 4.27
C GLU A 246 4.09 -1.79 3.06
N SER A 247 3.82 -1.09 1.94
CA SER A 247 4.46 -1.36 0.64
C SER A 247 4.82 -0.12 -0.19
N ILE A 248 4.28 1.07 0.12
CA ILE A 248 4.47 2.29 -0.70
C ILE A 248 4.69 3.56 0.13
N GLU A 249 5.33 4.53 -0.51
CA GLU A 249 5.47 5.93 -0.04
C GLU A 249 4.68 6.91 -0.93
N SER A 250 4.35 6.53 -2.17
CA SER A 250 3.50 7.28 -3.10
C SER A 250 2.47 6.39 -3.80
N ILE A 251 1.26 6.93 -4.02
CA ILE A 251 0.17 6.26 -4.73
C ILE A 251 0.56 5.97 -6.20
N ARG A 252 1.43 6.82 -6.77
CA ARG A 252 1.97 6.70 -8.14
C ARG A 252 2.72 5.39 -8.36
N GLU A 253 3.33 4.81 -7.33
CA GLU A 253 4.04 3.52 -7.43
C GLU A 253 3.11 2.38 -7.88
N VAL A 254 1.84 2.42 -7.47
CA VAL A 254 0.82 1.43 -7.85
C VAL A 254 0.07 1.84 -9.10
N LEU A 255 -0.37 3.11 -9.18
CA LEU A 255 -1.30 3.54 -10.23
C LEU A 255 -0.61 3.90 -11.54
N LEU A 256 0.71 4.19 -11.51
CA LEU A 256 1.52 4.70 -12.62
C LEU A 256 2.84 3.92 -12.81
N GLN A 257 2.88 2.63 -12.46
CA GLN A 257 4.08 1.79 -12.52
C GLN A 257 4.82 1.87 -13.88
N ASP A 258 4.09 1.76 -15.00
CA ASP A 258 4.65 1.83 -16.36
C ASP A 258 4.99 3.26 -16.82
N LEU A 259 4.48 4.28 -16.12
CA LEU A 259 4.48 5.69 -16.53
C LEU A 259 4.87 6.63 -15.37
N PRO A 260 6.04 6.43 -14.73
CA PRO A 260 6.41 7.14 -13.50
C PRO A 260 6.55 8.67 -13.68
N HIS A 261 6.73 9.15 -14.91
CA HIS A 261 6.87 10.56 -15.24
C HIS A 261 5.55 11.27 -15.63
N TRP A 262 4.45 10.53 -15.79
CA TRP A 262 3.17 11.11 -16.26
C TRP A 262 2.52 12.04 -15.23
N ARG A 263 1.92 13.14 -15.72
CA ARG A 263 1.07 14.06 -14.95
C ARG A 263 -0.29 14.23 -15.63
N ALA A 264 -1.27 14.65 -14.83
CA ALA A 264 -2.63 14.99 -15.27
C ALA A 264 -2.67 15.85 -16.56
N ASP A 265 -1.82 16.88 -16.62
CA ASP A 265 -1.88 17.95 -17.60
C ASP A 265 -1.08 17.66 -18.89
N ASP A 266 -0.32 16.56 -18.95
CA ASP A 266 0.65 16.28 -20.02
C ASP A 266 0.01 15.84 -21.36
N GLY A 267 -1.33 15.89 -21.48
CA GLY A 267 -2.07 15.55 -22.71
C GLY A 267 -1.87 14.12 -23.25
N THR A 268 -1.27 13.23 -22.45
CA THR A 268 -0.79 11.92 -22.89
C THR A 268 -1.93 10.91 -22.98
N LEU A 269 -2.34 10.59 -24.22
CA LEU A 269 -3.48 9.71 -24.55
C LEU A 269 -3.31 8.22 -24.17
N LEU A 270 -2.21 7.82 -23.53
CA LEU A 270 -1.85 6.42 -23.30
C LEU A 270 -2.26 5.86 -21.92
N VAL A 271 -2.77 6.70 -21.01
CA VAL A 271 -3.04 6.26 -19.63
C VAL A 271 -4.42 5.65 -19.47
N THR A 272 -4.45 4.37 -19.09
CA THR A 272 -5.66 3.58 -18.90
C THR A 272 -6.09 3.56 -17.44
N HIS A 273 -7.35 3.93 -17.21
CA HIS A 273 -7.94 4.06 -15.87
C HIS A 273 -8.23 2.68 -15.24
N TRP A 274 -8.24 2.63 -13.91
CA TRP A 274 -8.70 1.50 -13.09
C TRP A 274 -10.24 1.47 -13.03
N GLY A 275 -10.89 1.50 -14.20
CA GLY A 275 -12.33 1.76 -14.35
C GLY A 275 -13.29 0.72 -13.76
N GLY A 276 -12.76 -0.39 -13.22
CA GLY A 276 -13.52 -1.38 -12.44
C GLY A 276 -13.48 -1.15 -10.92
N VAL A 277 -12.47 -0.45 -10.41
CA VAL A 277 -12.20 -0.37 -8.98
C VAL A 277 -13.18 0.58 -8.27
N THR A 278 -13.78 0.08 -7.19
CA THR A 278 -14.77 0.80 -6.37
C THR A 278 -14.34 0.93 -4.92
N HIS A 279 -13.41 0.09 -4.48
CA HIS A 279 -12.86 0.08 -3.12
C HIS A 279 -11.33 0.10 -3.22
N VAL A 280 -10.71 1.07 -2.59
CA VAL A 280 -9.25 1.19 -2.49
C VAL A 280 -8.85 1.31 -1.04
N ASP A 281 -7.83 0.55 -0.66
CA ASP A 281 -7.25 0.58 0.68
C ASP A 281 -5.74 0.74 0.56
N PHE A 282 -5.27 1.93 0.92
CA PHE A 282 -3.87 2.32 1.04
C PHE A 282 -3.49 2.61 2.50
N SER A 283 -4.20 2.01 3.47
CA SER A 283 -3.88 2.18 4.89
C SER A 283 -2.57 1.51 5.30
N HIS A 284 -1.97 1.97 6.40
CA HIS A 284 -0.70 1.46 6.94
C HIS A 284 0.48 1.55 5.93
N ASN A 285 0.65 2.70 5.29
CA ASN A 285 1.81 3.00 4.44
C ASN A 285 2.52 4.27 4.97
N SER A 286 3.53 4.77 4.24
CA SER A 286 4.20 6.05 4.55
C SER A 286 3.82 7.14 3.54
N ILE A 287 2.54 7.18 3.12
CA ILE A 287 2.05 8.16 2.15
C ILE A 287 1.97 9.54 2.80
N THR A 288 2.69 10.51 2.24
CA THR A 288 2.74 11.90 2.74
C THR A 288 1.77 12.85 2.03
N GLN A 289 1.34 12.53 0.80
CA GLN A 289 0.47 13.36 -0.04
C GLN A 289 -0.51 12.51 -0.84
N ILE A 290 -1.70 13.05 -1.08
CA ILE A 290 -2.68 12.48 -2.01
C ILE A 290 -2.42 13.08 -3.39
N ASP A 291 -1.70 12.38 -4.26
CA ASP A 291 -1.24 12.93 -5.54
C ASP A 291 -2.29 12.87 -6.68
N ASP A 292 -1.91 13.38 -7.86
CA ASP A 292 -2.78 13.52 -9.03
C ASP A 292 -3.14 12.18 -9.71
N SER A 293 -2.48 11.07 -9.37
CA SER A 293 -2.81 9.75 -9.92
C SER A 293 -4.18 9.24 -9.48
N MET A 294 -4.80 9.83 -8.45
CA MET A 294 -6.16 9.52 -8.01
C MET A 294 -7.22 9.70 -9.11
N GLN A 295 -6.96 10.51 -10.15
CA GLN A 295 -7.88 10.62 -11.30
C GLN A 295 -8.05 9.28 -12.06
N LEU A 296 -7.08 8.37 -11.95
CA LEU A 296 -7.13 7.04 -12.58
C LEU A 296 -8.10 6.08 -11.88
N LEU A 297 -8.71 6.49 -10.77
CA LEU A 297 -9.66 5.74 -9.96
C LEU A 297 -11.11 6.32 -10.00
N PRO A 298 -11.68 6.64 -11.18
CA PRO A 298 -12.86 7.50 -11.32
C PRO A 298 -14.17 6.91 -10.75
N ARG A 299 -14.18 5.63 -10.36
CA ARG A 299 -15.35 4.91 -9.81
C ARG A 299 -15.21 4.51 -8.35
N VAL A 300 -14.19 5.01 -7.63
CA VAL A 300 -14.01 4.71 -6.22
C VAL A 300 -15.14 5.31 -5.38
N VAL A 301 -15.71 4.45 -4.52
CA VAL A 301 -16.81 4.74 -3.58
C VAL A 301 -16.31 4.69 -2.13
N HIS A 302 -15.36 3.78 -1.85
CA HIS A 302 -14.70 3.64 -0.55
C HIS A 302 -13.19 3.81 -0.71
N LEU A 303 -12.60 4.76 0.01
CA LEU A 303 -11.17 5.03 0.04
C LEU A 303 -10.66 5.00 1.49
N GLU A 304 -9.85 4.00 1.82
CA GLU A 304 -9.19 3.85 3.11
C GLU A 304 -7.72 4.30 2.98
N MET A 305 -7.29 5.27 3.77
CA MET A 305 -5.91 5.79 3.81
C MET A 305 -5.44 6.03 5.26
N SER A 306 -6.02 5.32 6.22
CA SER A 306 -5.66 5.42 7.63
C SER A 306 -4.23 4.98 7.93
N HIS A 307 -3.63 5.47 9.02
CA HIS A 307 -2.24 5.16 9.39
C HIS A 307 -1.25 5.47 8.24
N ASN A 308 -1.19 6.74 7.86
CA ASN A 308 -0.25 7.29 6.89
C ASN A 308 0.33 8.61 7.45
N GLU A 309 1.08 9.36 6.64
CA GLU A 309 1.72 10.61 7.03
C GLU A 309 1.07 11.85 6.40
N ILE A 310 -0.14 11.72 5.84
CA ILE A 310 -0.81 12.73 5.01
C ILE A 310 -1.04 14.03 5.78
N GLY A 311 -0.54 15.14 5.25
CA GLY A 311 -0.70 16.48 5.85
C GLY A 311 -1.97 17.22 5.41
N CYS A 312 -2.53 16.92 4.24
CA CYS A 312 -3.68 17.61 3.66
C CYS A 312 -4.53 16.69 2.78
N ILE A 313 -5.83 17.01 2.66
CA ILE A 313 -6.76 16.29 1.77
C ILE A 313 -6.86 17.07 0.45
N GLU A 314 -6.10 16.62 -0.54
CA GLU A 314 -6.07 17.20 -1.88
C GLU A 314 -6.33 16.14 -2.96
N ASN A 315 -6.43 16.57 -4.22
CA ASN A 315 -6.62 15.72 -5.42
C ASN A 315 -7.81 14.72 -5.45
N LEU A 316 -8.65 14.65 -4.40
CA LEU A 316 -9.85 13.81 -4.38
C LEU A 316 -11.03 14.33 -5.22
N HIS A 317 -10.91 15.53 -5.83
CA HIS A 317 -11.97 16.14 -6.65
C HIS A 317 -12.34 15.33 -7.91
N TRP A 318 -11.45 14.42 -8.35
CA TRP A 318 -11.73 13.46 -9.42
C TRP A 318 -12.68 12.34 -9.00
N LEU A 319 -12.81 12.05 -7.69
CA LEU A 319 -13.56 10.91 -7.15
C LEU A 319 -15.04 11.26 -6.94
N SER A 320 -15.73 11.62 -8.03
CA SER A 320 -17.15 12.04 -7.99
C SER A 320 -18.12 11.01 -7.36
N HIS A 321 -17.73 9.74 -7.30
CA HIS A 321 -18.49 8.65 -6.69
C HIS A 321 -18.14 8.35 -5.22
N LEU A 322 -17.22 9.10 -4.60
CA LEU A 322 -16.74 8.81 -3.25
C LEU A 322 -17.83 9.06 -2.18
N VAL A 323 -18.10 8.04 -1.37
CA VAL A 323 -19.12 8.02 -0.31
C VAL A 323 -18.49 7.82 1.08
N HIS A 324 -17.41 7.03 1.15
CA HIS A 324 -16.62 6.76 2.36
C HIS A 324 -15.18 7.20 2.16
N LEU A 325 -14.65 7.95 3.13
CA LEU A 325 -13.23 8.32 3.21
C LEU A 325 -12.74 8.12 4.64
N ASP A 326 -11.74 7.24 4.81
CA ASP A 326 -10.96 7.13 6.03
C ASP A 326 -9.56 7.72 5.83
N VAL A 327 -9.26 8.78 6.56
CA VAL A 327 -7.93 9.42 6.66
C VAL A 327 -7.52 9.58 8.11
N SER A 328 -7.95 8.65 8.98
CA SER A 328 -7.58 8.62 10.39
C SER A 328 -6.11 8.30 10.62
N TYR A 329 -5.56 8.67 11.79
CA TYR A 329 -4.16 8.46 12.16
C TYR A 329 -3.19 8.99 11.08
N ASN A 330 -3.38 10.25 10.71
CA ASN A 330 -2.57 11.01 9.75
C ASN A 330 -2.11 12.33 10.39
N ASN A 331 -1.48 13.21 9.61
CA ASN A 331 -0.91 14.48 10.08
C ASN A 331 -1.78 15.71 9.73
N ILE A 332 -3.08 15.53 9.49
CA ILE A 332 -3.96 16.60 8.97
C ILE A 332 -4.23 17.66 10.04
N GLU A 333 -3.88 18.91 9.73
CA GLU A 333 -4.05 20.07 10.62
C GLU A 333 -5.19 21.00 10.18
N HIS A 334 -5.52 21.03 8.88
CA HIS A 334 -6.52 21.94 8.27
C HIS A 334 -7.42 21.21 7.26
N LEU A 335 -8.65 21.72 7.05
CA LEU A 335 -9.69 21.10 6.21
C LEU A 335 -10.14 22.03 5.07
N ASP A 336 -9.21 22.76 4.46
CA ASP A 336 -9.57 23.87 3.58
C ASP A 336 -10.34 23.44 2.32
N ALA A 337 -11.53 24.02 2.17
CA ALA A 337 -12.44 23.85 1.04
C ALA A 337 -12.83 22.39 0.69
N LEU A 338 -12.90 21.45 1.65
CA LEU A 338 -13.28 20.04 1.35
C LEU A 338 -14.57 19.90 0.52
N HIS A 339 -15.56 20.75 0.77
CA HIS A 339 -16.83 20.76 0.03
C HIS A 339 -16.70 20.99 -1.49
N SER A 340 -15.61 21.62 -1.99
CA SER A 340 -15.37 21.74 -3.43
C SER A 340 -14.74 20.49 -4.04
N ARG A 341 -14.29 19.55 -3.21
CA ARG A 341 -13.62 18.30 -3.58
C ARG A 341 -14.48 17.05 -3.32
N LEU A 342 -15.36 17.09 -2.32
CA LEU A 342 -16.00 15.90 -1.71
C LEU A 342 -17.54 16.04 -1.53
N GLY A 343 -18.26 16.51 -2.56
CA GLY A 343 -19.69 16.86 -2.43
C GLY A 343 -20.66 15.71 -2.09
N ASN A 344 -20.32 14.47 -2.44
CA ASN A 344 -21.18 13.28 -2.24
C ASN A 344 -20.81 12.46 -1.00
N LEU A 345 -19.82 12.89 -0.22
CA LEU A 345 -19.29 12.12 0.90
C LEU A 345 -20.31 12.02 2.03
N LYS A 346 -20.54 10.80 2.51
CA LYS A 346 -21.44 10.47 3.62
C LYS A 346 -20.69 10.23 4.92
N THR A 347 -19.63 9.45 4.84
CA THR A 347 -18.86 9.03 6.01
C THR A 347 -17.42 9.51 5.88
N LEU A 348 -16.95 10.21 6.91
CA LEU A 348 -15.62 10.78 7.01
C LEU A 348 -14.99 10.41 8.36
N ASN A 349 -13.93 9.60 8.32
CA ASN A 349 -13.11 9.33 9.49
C ASN A 349 -11.84 10.20 9.45
N LEU A 350 -11.74 11.10 10.43
CA LEU A 350 -10.62 12.01 10.68
C LEU A 350 -9.98 11.75 12.05
N ALA A 351 -10.29 10.63 12.71
CA ALA A 351 -9.79 10.32 14.05
C ALA A 351 -8.25 10.34 14.10
N GLY A 352 -7.64 10.69 15.24
CA GLY A 352 -6.19 10.62 15.43
C GLY A 352 -5.37 11.58 14.56
N ASN A 353 -5.97 12.67 14.09
CA ASN A 353 -5.29 13.76 13.38
C ASN A 353 -4.95 14.92 14.33
N ARG A 354 -4.64 16.10 13.78
CA ARG A 354 -4.13 17.26 14.53
C ARG A 354 -5.07 18.47 14.46
N LEU A 355 -6.34 18.25 14.11
CA LEU A 355 -7.30 19.30 13.81
C LEU A 355 -7.63 20.16 15.03
N VAL A 356 -7.60 21.48 14.84
CA VAL A 356 -7.99 22.50 15.85
C VAL A 356 -9.29 23.22 15.45
N SER A 357 -9.80 23.06 14.22
CA SER A 357 -11.02 23.74 13.76
C SER A 357 -11.73 22.96 12.66
N LEU A 358 -13.07 23.01 12.65
CA LEU A 358 -13.92 22.32 11.68
C LEU A 358 -14.46 23.22 10.54
N ASN A 359 -13.93 24.44 10.39
CA ASN A 359 -14.44 25.45 9.43
C ASN A 359 -14.65 24.92 8.00
N GLY A 360 -13.79 24.01 7.55
CA GLY A 360 -13.85 23.35 6.25
C GLY A 360 -15.08 22.47 5.99
N LEU A 361 -15.71 21.96 7.05
CA LEU A 361 -16.80 20.98 6.97
C LEU A 361 -18.19 21.62 6.81
N SER A 362 -18.31 22.94 6.94
CA SER A 362 -19.58 23.70 6.99
C SER A 362 -20.55 23.55 5.81
N LYS A 363 -20.12 22.91 4.72
CA LYS A 363 -20.91 22.66 3.50
C LYS A 363 -20.92 21.20 3.06
N MET A 364 -20.49 20.28 3.92
CA MET A 364 -20.52 18.82 3.67
C MET A 364 -21.96 18.30 3.88
N PHE A 365 -22.91 18.78 3.09
CA PHE A 365 -24.35 18.60 3.37
C PHE A 365 -24.81 17.13 3.32
N SER A 366 -24.10 16.28 2.57
CA SER A 366 -24.35 14.84 2.42
C SER A 366 -23.83 14.00 3.58
N LEU A 367 -23.05 14.59 4.50
CA LEU A 367 -22.33 13.87 5.56
C LEU A 367 -23.29 13.40 6.66
N ASP A 368 -23.33 12.10 6.91
CA ASP A 368 -24.13 11.44 7.94
C ASP A 368 -23.29 10.99 9.16
N HIS A 369 -22.05 10.56 8.93
CA HIS A 369 -21.16 10.04 9.96
C HIS A 369 -19.79 10.75 9.94
N LEU A 370 -19.41 11.32 11.09
CA LEU A 370 -18.16 12.06 11.25
C LEU A 370 -17.43 11.62 12.52
N ASP A 371 -16.27 10.98 12.35
CA ASP A 371 -15.35 10.70 13.45
C ASP A 371 -14.22 11.72 13.48
N LEU A 372 -14.14 12.46 14.58
CA LEU A 372 -13.10 13.45 14.90
C LEU A 372 -12.35 13.08 16.19
N SER A 373 -12.49 11.86 16.69
CA SER A 373 -11.87 11.41 17.93
C SER A 373 -10.35 11.63 17.94
N TYR A 374 -9.75 11.84 19.11
CA TYR A 374 -8.30 12.01 19.28
C TYR A 374 -7.68 13.13 18.40
N ASN A 375 -8.41 14.24 18.20
CA ASN A 375 -7.89 15.46 17.58
C ASN A 375 -7.57 16.52 18.65
N ARG A 376 -7.35 17.78 18.23
CA ARG A 376 -6.94 18.91 19.08
C ARG A 376 -8.03 19.99 19.20
N VAL A 377 -9.31 19.64 19.01
CA VAL A 377 -10.46 20.55 19.16
C VAL A 377 -10.57 20.96 20.63
N GLN A 378 -10.35 22.25 20.91
CA GLN A 378 -10.27 22.81 22.25
C GLN A 378 -11.62 23.31 22.76
N SER A 379 -12.47 23.81 21.87
CA SER A 379 -13.70 24.51 22.26
C SER A 379 -14.93 24.12 21.45
N VAL A 380 -16.11 24.30 22.04
CA VAL A 380 -17.40 24.09 21.35
C VAL A 380 -17.60 25.10 20.21
N ASP A 381 -16.90 26.23 20.25
CA ASP A 381 -16.94 27.24 19.20
C ASP A 381 -16.33 26.75 17.88
N GLU A 382 -15.34 25.86 17.94
CA GLU A 382 -14.73 25.20 16.78
C GLU A 382 -15.64 24.14 16.13
N ILE A 383 -16.68 23.70 16.86
CA ILE A 383 -17.68 22.71 16.40
C ILE A 383 -18.85 23.40 15.67
N LYS A 384 -19.08 24.70 15.89
CA LYS A 384 -20.14 25.49 15.21
C LYS A 384 -20.27 25.26 13.69
N PRO A 385 -19.18 25.10 12.90
CA PRO A 385 -19.28 24.85 11.46
C PRO A 385 -20.16 23.66 11.08
N ILE A 386 -20.18 22.58 11.87
CA ILE A 386 -20.96 21.37 11.55
C ILE A 386 -22.39 21.38 12.12
N GLY A 387 -22.74 22.33 12.98
CA GLY A 387 -24.07 22.38 13.64
C GLY A 387 -25.26 22.51 12.69
N ASN A 388 -25.04 23.02 11.48
CA ASN A 388 -26.07 23.21 10.45
C ASN A 388 -26.05 22.13 9.34
N LEU A 389 -25.23 21.07 9.46
CA LEU A 389 -25.21 20.00 8.45
C LEU A 389 -26.51 19.19 8.52
N PRO A 390 -27.32 19.14 7.44
CA PRO A 390 -28.69 18.64 7.51
C PRO A 390 -28.80 17.12 7.65
N CYS A 391 -27.80 16.37 7.20
CA CYS A 391 -27.79 14.91 7.23
C CYS A 391 -26.95 14.31 8.37
N LEU A 392 -26.21 15.12 9.14
CA LEU A 392 -25.32 14.59 10.17
C LEU A 392 -26.14 13.93 11.28
N GLU A 393 -25.87 12.65 11.54
CA GLU A 393 -26.52 11.81 12.56
C GLU A 393 -25.51 11.34 13.61
N VAL A 394 -24.29 10.98 13.23
CA VAL A 394 -23.26 10.48 14.16
C VAL A 394 -22.07 11.41 14.22
N LEU A 395 -21.70 11.83 15.43
CA LEU A 395 -20.54 12.67 15.72
C LEU A 395 -19.71 12.07 16.86
N LEU A 396 -18.45 11.74 16.58
CA LEU A 396 -17.49 11.25 17.58
C LEU A 396 -16.39 12.29 17.81
N LEU A 397 -16.18 12.66 19.07
CA LEU A 397 -15.26 13.72 19.51
C LEU A 397 -14.40 13.29 20.71
N LEU A 398 -14.58 12.07 21.24
CA LEU A 398 -13.79 11.48 22.32
C LEU A 398 -12.28 11.72 22.15
N GLY A 399 -11.58 12.08 23.22
CA GLY A 399 -10.14 12.33 23.17
C GLY A 399 -9.72 13.71 22.65
N ASN A 400 -10.67 14.60 22.31
CA ASN A 400 -10.39 16.02 22.10
C ASN A 400 -10.43 16.80 23.43
N PRO A 401 -9.62 17.86 23.62
CA PRO A 401 -9.65 18.69 24.82
C PRO A 401 -11.04 19.30 25.14
N VAL A 402 -11.87 19.57 24.13
CA VAL A 402 -13.26 20.06 24.31
C VAL A 402 -14.10 19.14 25.20
N THR A 403 -13.84 17.82 25.20
CA THR A 403 -14.57 16.83 26.01
C THR A 403 -14.34 16.98 27.51
N LEU A 404 -13.28 17.69 27.92
CA LEU A 404 -12.98 18.03 29.32
C LEU A 404 -13.76 19.27 29.81
N THR A 405 -14.47 19.96 28.92
CA THR A 405 -15.27 21.14 29.27
C THR A 405 -16.50 20.73 30.08
N LEU A 406 -16.75 21.40 31.21
CA LEU A 406 -17.99 21.19 31.97
C LEU A 406 -19.21 21.38 31.07
N ASP A 407 -20.20 20.49 31.16
CA ASP A 407 -21.40 20.49 30.32
C ASP A 407 -21.13 20.36 28.80
N TYR A 408 -19.97 19.82 28.41
CA TYR A 408 -19.54 19.60 27.03
C TYR A 408 -20.66 19.02 26.15
N ARG A 409 -21.26 17.89 26.53
CA ARG A 409 -22.31 17.22 25.74
C ARG A 409 -23.48 18.16 25.46
N THR A 410 -24.07 18.77 26.49
CA THR A 410 -25.17 19.74 26.34
C THR A 410 -24.79 20.98 25.53
N LYS A 411 -23.56 21.48 25.66
CA LYS A 411 -23.08 22.62 24.86
C LYS A 411 -22.93 22.27 23.38
N THR A 412 -22.35 21.12 23.07
CA THR A 412 -22.21 20.57 21.71
C THR A 412 -23.57 20.26 21.10
N LEU A 413 -24.45 19.56 21.83
CA LEU A 413 -25.82 19.25 21.42
C LEU A 413 -26.67 20.51 21.15
N THR A 414 -26.41 21.62 21.87
CA THR A 414 -27.09 22.90 21.62
C THR A 414 -26.84 23.44 20.21
N LEU A 415 -25.69 23.14 19.59
CA LEU A 415 -25.33 23.60 18.24
C LEU A 415 -26.26 23.04 17.15
N PHE A 416 -26.87 21.87 17.37
CA PHE A 416 -27.72 21.18 16.40
C PHE A 416 -29.19 21.63 16.44
N GLY A 417 -29.52 22.63 17.26
CA GLY A 417 -30.84 23.25 17.25
C GLY A 417 -31.96 22.25 17.53
N GLU A 418 -32.95 22.21 16.64
CA GLU A 418 -34.13 21.34 16.76
C GLU A 418 -33.81 19.88 16.40
N ARG A 419 -32.69 19.63 15.69
CA ARG A 419 -32.20 18.29 15.30
C ARG A 419 -31.47 17.55 16.41
N VAL A 420 -31.39 18.08 17.63
CA VAL A 420 -30.65 17.47 18.76
C VAL A 420 -31.02 16.01 19.07
N LYS A 421 -32.22 15.56 18.68
CA LYS A 421 -32.68 14.17 18.85
C LYS A 421 -32.18 13.21 17.76
N GLU A 422 -31.72 13.74 16.63
CA GLU A 422 -31.15 13.00 15.50
C GLU A 422 -29.66 12.73 15.70
N ILE A 423 -29.02 13.39 16.68
CA ILE A 423 -27.57 13.33 16.91
C ILE A 423 -27.22 12.26 17.95
N GLU A 424 -26.46 11.25 17.52
CA GLU A 424 -25.66 10.38 18.37
C GLU A 424 -24.28 11.03 18.61
N LEU A 425 -24.09 11.57 19.81
CA LEU A 425 -22.83 12.17 20.22
C LEU A 425 -22.02 11.15 21.03
N ASP A 426 -20.79 10.87 20.62
CA ASP A 426 -19.87 9.95 21.33
C ASP A 426 -20.51 8.57 21.64
N LYS A 427 -21.20 8.00 20.65
CA LYS A 427 -21.94 6.72 20.71
C LYS A 427 -23.16 6.71 21.65
N LEU A 428 -23.67 7.89 22.02
CA LEU A 428 -24.80 8.06 22.94
C LEU A 428 -25.76 9.16 22.46
N SER A 429 -27.00 8.77 22.14
CA SER A 429 -28.11 9.71 21.91
C SER A 429 -28.37 10.59 23.14
N ALA A 430 -28.88 11.81 22.91
CA ALA A 430 -29.20 12.75 24.00
C ALA A 430 -30.27 12.20 24.96
N ASN A 431 -29.98 12.18 26.26
CA ASN A 431 -30.97 11.80 27.28
C ASN A 431 -31.93 12.97 27.61
N GLN A 432 -33.05 12.67 28.29
CA GLN A 432 -34.09 13.69 28.56
C GLN A 432 -33.55 14.93 29.30
N LYS A 433 -32.65 14.76 30.29
CA LYS A 433 -32.04 15.89 31.01
C LYS A 433 -31.19 16.76 30.09
N GLU A 434 -30.46 16.15 29.16
CA GLU A 434 -29.69 16.88 28.14
C GLU A 434 -30.63 17.66 27.20
N LEU A 435 -31.70 17.03 26.73
CA LEU A 435 -32.72 17.66 25.88
C LEU A 435 -33.41 18.86 26.55
N ASP A 436 -33.82 18.71 27.82
CA ASP A 436 -34.43 19.79 28.60
C ASP A 436 -33.46 20.96 28.79
N THR A 437 -32.19 20.65 29.08
CA THR A 437 -31.12 21.66 29.25
C THR A 437 -30.86 22.40 27.93
N VAL A 438 -30.76 21.68 26.81
CA VAL A 438 -30.60 22.25 25.47
C VAL A 438 -31.78 23.16 25.10
N ALA A 439 -33.02 22.74 25.37
CA ALA A 439 -34.20 23.56 25.10
C ALA A 439 -34.18 24.88 25.88
N VAL A 440 -33.78 24.87 27.15
CA VAL A 440 -33.61 26.08 27.97
C VAL A 440 -32.48 26.96 27.42
N MET A 441 -31.32 26.38 27.07
CA MET A 441 -30.19 27.12 26.49
C MET A 441 -30.58 27.79 25.15
N GLN A 442 -31.32 27.08 24.29
CA GLN A 442 -31.82 27.62 23.02
C GLN A 442 -32.86 28.72 23.22
N ALA A 443 -33.77 28.60 24.20
CA ALA A 443 -34.74 29.65 24.51
C ALA A 443 -34.03 30.93 25.01
N ILE A 444 -33.03 30.79 25.88
CA ILE A 444 -32.18 31.89 26.34
C ILE A 444 -31.45 32.52 25.15
N GLN A 445 -30.84 31.73 24.27
CA GLN A 445 -30.12 32.25 23.10
C GLN A 445 -31.06 32.99 22.13
N LYS A 446 -32.18 32.37 21.73
CA LYS A 446 -33.24 32.99 20.90
C LYS A 446 -33.73 34.32 21.51
N SER A 447 -33.84 34.43 22.84
CA SER A 447 -34.21 35.69 23.52
C SER A 447 -33.12 36.76 23.47
N LYS A 448 -31.84 36.39 23.63
CA LYS A 448 -30.69 37.31 23.54
C LYS A 448 -30.51 37.85 22.14
N ASP A 449 -30.63 37.01 21.12
CA ASP A 449 -30.50 37.41 19.71
C ASP A 449 -31.64 38.35 19.32
N LYS A 450 -32.88 38.05 19.71
CA LYS A 450 -34.02 38.97 19.53
C LYS A 450 -33.82 40.32 20.22
N ALA A 451 -33.22 40.35 21.42
CA ALA A 451 -32.89 41.59 22.11
C ALA A 451 -31.78 42.39 21.39
N ARG A 452 -30.77 41.69 20.83
CA ARG A 452 -29.71 42.28 20.02
C ARG A 452 -30.25 42.89 18.71
N ASP A 453 -31.15 42.19 18.02
CA ASP A 453 -31.80 42.70 16.81
C ASP A 453 -32.66 43.94 17.08
N ILE A 454 -33.41 43.96 18.20
CA ILE A 454 -34.18 45.14 18.63
C ILE A 454 -33.24 46.32 18.90
N ARG A 455 -32.07 46.08 19.49
CA ARG A 455 -31.06 47.11 19.75
C ARG A 455 -30.46 47.65 18.45
N LEU A 456 -30.02 46.78 17.53
CA LEU A 456 -29.47 47.17 16.23
C LEU A 456 -30.50 47.93 15.37
N LYS A 457 -31.77 47.54 15.41
CA LYS A 457 -32.87 48.26 14.76
C LYS A 457 -33.12 49.64 15.37
N LYS A 458 -32.97 49.81 16.69
CA LYS A 458 -33.04 51.14 17.33
C LYS A 458 -31.85 52.01 16.95
N GLU A 459 -30.63 51.47 16.98
CA GLU A 459 -29.40 52.20 16.64
C GLU A 459 -29.40 52.67 15.17
N SER A 460 -29.84 51.82 14.23
CA SER A 460 -30.03 52.21 12.82
C SER A 460 -31.17 53.23 12.60
N SER A 461 -32.30 53.08 13.31
CA SER A 461 -33.40 54.06 13.23
C SER A 461 -32.99 55.44 13.77
N SER A 462 -32.17 55.50 14.83
CA SER A 462 -31.63 56.76 15.35
C SER A 462 -30.63 57.41 14.40
N ALA A 463 -29.88 56.64 13.61
CA ALA A 463 -28.97 57.20 12.59
C ALA A 463 -29.76 57.91 11.47
N SER A 464 -30.85 57.31 10.99
CA SER A 464 -31.73 57.93 9.97
C SER A 464 -32.49 59.17 10.44
N LEU A 465 -32.56 59.43 11.75
CA LEU A 465 -33.25 60.60 12.32
C LEU A 465 -32.35 61.84 12.47
N PHE A 466 -31.04 61.71 12.28
CA PHE A 466 -30.09 62.84 12.37
C PHE A 466 -29.84 63.57 11.03
N GLU A 467 -30.28 63.02 9.90
CA GLU A 467 -30.10 63.64 8.57
C GLU A 467 -31.24 64.61 8.17
N SER A 468 -32.25 64.81 9.04
CA SER A 468 -33.47 65.56 8.69
C SER A 468 -33.87 66.65 9.70
N GLN A 469 -32.92 67.49 10.16
CA GLN A 469 -33.25 68.73 10.88
C GLN A 469 -32.10 69.76 11.01
N SER A 470 -32.00 70.74 10.08
CA SER A 470 -31.70 72.17 10.36
C SER A 470 -31.68 73.03 9.06
N PRO A 471 -31.85 74.37 9.13
CA PRO A 471 -32.42 75.15 8.01
C PRO A 471 -31.44 76.06 7.22
N MET A 472 -31.99 76.73 6.19
CA MET A 472 -31.36 77.73 5.31
C MET A 472 -30.54 78.83 6.03
N ALA A 473 -29.35 79.14 5.51
CA ALA A 473 -28.87 80.53 5.35
C ALA A 473 -27.79 80.68 4.26
N THR A 474 -28.00 81.66 3.40
CA THR A 474 -27.15 82.32 2.39
C THR A 474 -25.61 82.16 2.38
N SER A 475 -25.12 81.78 1.20
CA SER A 475 -23.89 82.22 0.49
C SER A 475 -23.06 83.39 1.06
N LEU A 476 -21.77 83.10 1.32
CA LEU A 476 -20.54 83.88 1.06
C LEU A 476 -19.39 82.95 1.55
N GLY A 477 -18.48 82.41 0.74
CA GLY A 477 -17.73 83.06 -0.32
C GLY A 477 -16.28 83.24 0.15
N ASN A 478 -15.42 82.21 -0.01
CA ASN A 478 -13.97 82.42 -0.23
C ASN A 478 -13.24 81.19 -0.76
N HIS A 479 -12.12 81.48 -1.44
CA HIS A 479 -11.39 80.62 -2.38
C HIS A 479 -10.07 80.06 -1.80
N LEU A 480 -9.46 79.10 -2.54
CA LEU A 480 -8.07 78.57 -2.43
C LEU A 480 -7.83 77.46 -1.37
N SER A 481 -7.07 76.39 -1.65
CA SER A 481 -6.30 76.02 -2.87
C SER A 481 -5.96 74.51 -2.96
N ASN A 482 -5.81 74.02 -4.21
CA ASN A 482 -4.92 72.95 -4.75
C ASN A 482 -4.78 71.59 -4.01
N SER A 483 -4.65 70.42 -4.67
CA SER A 483 -4.58 69.97 -6.08
C SER A 483 -4.94 68.45 -6.10
N SER A 484 -5.25 67.73 -7.19
CA SER A 484 -4.60 67.63 -8.50
C SER A 484 -5.54 67.01 -9.57
N LEU A 485 -5.10 67.03 -10.83
CA LEU A 485 -5.89 66.74 -12.05
C LEU A 485 -6.37 65.30 -12.24
N ALA A 486 -7.50 65.20 -12.95
CA ALA A 486 -8.02 63.99 -13.59
C ALA A 486 -7.79 64.01 -15.11
N HIS A 487 -7.63 62.82 -15.71
CA HIS A 487 -7.93 62.44 -17.09
C HIS A 487 -7.83 60.88 -17.12
N LEU A 488 -8.59 60.10 -17.90
CA LEU A 488 -9.47 60.41 -19.04
C LEU A 488 -10.61 59.38 -19.10
N ALA A 489 -11.79 59.76 -19.60
CA ALA A 489 -12.97 58.88 -19.67
C ALA A 489 -13.02 58.01 -20.95
N GLY A 490 -13.76 56.90 -20.90
CA GLY A 490 -14.00 56.02 -22.06
C GLY A 490 -15.14 55.01 -21.88
N ASN A 491 -16.33 55.38 -22.36
CA ASN A 491 -17.50 54.59 -22.82
C ASN A 491 -17.25 53.10 -23.21
N MET A 492 -18.24 52.17 -23.24
CA MET A 492 -19.66 52.12 -22.80
C MET A 492 -20.18 50.65 -22.89
N SER A 493 -21.22 50.32 -22.13
CA SER A 493 -22.33 49.40 -22.46
C SER A 493 -22.14 47.89 -22.76
N LEU A 494 -22.76 47.09 -21.87
CA LEU A 494 -23.55 45.83 -22.04
C LEU A 494 -24.09 45.50 -23.47
N PRO A 495 -24.38 44.21 -23.84
CA PRO A 495 -25.38 43.37 -23.12
C PRO A 495 -25.31 41.80 -23.16
N GLN A 496 -26.06 41.21 -22.20
CA GLN A 496 -26.87 39.97 -22.15
C GLN A 496 -26.47 38.60 -22.80
N HIS A 497 -26.83 37.53 -22.08
CA HIS A 497 -26.86 36.10 -22.49
C HIS A 497 -27.89 35.77 -23.60
N PRO A 498 -27.80 34.59 -24.24
CA PRO A 498 -28.69 33.47 -23.83
C PRO A 498 -28.05 32.05 -23.90
N SER A 499 -28.83 31.06 -23.45
CA SER A 499 -28.54 29.62 -23.35
C SER A 499 -29.16 28.78 -24.49
N ASN A 500 -28.52 27.70 -24.96
CA ASN A 500 -29.07 26.31 -24.98
C ASN A 500 -28.33 25.24 -25.83
N SER A 501 -28.46 23.99 -25.35
CA SER A 501 -28.63 22.69 -26.07
C SER A 501 -27.58 22.09 -27.01
N SER A 502 -27.19 20.85 -26.66
CA SER A 502 -26.94 19.63 -27.47
C SER A 502 -26.56 19.69 -28.95
N LEU A 503 -25.52 18.90 -29.28
CA LEU A 503 -25.49 18.06 -30.50
C LEU A 503 -24.60 16.81 -30.29
N THR A 504 -24.92 15.74 -31.02
CA THR A 504 -24.42 14.36 -30.84
C THR A 504 -23.45 13.92 -31.94
N LEU A 505 -22.64 12.89 -31.65
CA LEU A 505 -21.95 11.95 -32.57
C LEU A 505 -21.49 12.43 -33.96
N MET A 506 -20.21 12.19 -34.27
CA MET A 506 -19.85 11.42 -35.48
C MET A 506 -18.41 10.87 -35.41
N ASP A 507 -18.26 9.60 -35.77
CA ASP A 507 -16.98 8.95 -36.04
C ASP A 507 -16.33 9.49 -37.33
N VAL A 508 -15.00 9.64 -37.34
CA VAL A 508 -14.21 9.57 -38.59
C VAL A 508 -12.88 8.84 -38.34
N ASN A 509 -12.73 7.67 -38.97
CA ASN A 509 -11.47 6.93 -39.06
C ASN A 509 -10.51 7.55 -40.11
N ASN A 510 -9.24 7.10 -40.08
CA ASN A 510 -8.15 7.34 -41.06
C ASN A 510 -7.47 8.71 -41.07
N LEU A 511 -6.22 8.73 -40.57
CA LEU A 511 -5.01 8.94 -41.38
C LEU A 511 -3.81 8.31 -40.63
N GLY A 512 -2.80 7.70 -41.26
CA GLY A 512 -2.63 7.45 -42.69
C GLY A 512 -1.21 7.70 -43.23
N SER A 513 -0.16 7.24 -42.53
CA SER A 513 1.23 7.08 -43.02
C SER A 513 2.11 8.31 -43.27
N GLN A 514 3.43 8.05 -43.32
CA GLN A 514 4.57 8.97 -43.57
C GLN A 514 4.91 9.88 -42.36
N LEU A 515 6.17 10.03 -41.93
CA LEU A 515 7.45 9.88 -42.64
C LEU A 515 8.47 9.01 -41.87
N ALA A 516 9.18 8.16 -42.61
CA ALA A 516 10.48 7.63 -42.19
C ALA A 516 11.58 8.37 -42.96
N SER A 517 12.55 8.96 -42.25
CA SER A 517 13.97 9.03 -42.67
C SER A 517 14.79 9.94 -41.75
N ARG A 518 15.77 9.35 -41.05
CA ARG A 518 17.19 9.76 -40.98
C ARG A 518 17.85 9.11 -39.77
N GLY A 519 18.52 7.99 -40.02
CA GLY A 519 19.69 7.66 -39.20
C GLY A 519 20.88 8.50 -39.65
N LEU A 520 21.85 8.66 -38.75
CA LEU A 520 23.28 8.64 -39.07
C LEU A 520 24.03 8.64 -37.73
N ASP A 521 24.65 7.51 -37.45
CA ASP A 521 25.68 7.34 -36.44
C ASP A 521 27.02 7.17 -37.19
N PRO A 522 28.14 7.72 -36.68
CA PRO A 522 29.34 6.89 -36.69
C PRO A 522 30.27 7.11 -35.49
N GLY A 523 30.58 6.01 -34.80
CA GLY A 523 31.88 5.37 -34.98
C GLY A 523 33.05 5.85 -34.11
N ASP A 524 33.38 4.99 -33.14
CA ASP A 524 34.61 4.89 -32.33
C ASP A 524 35.92 5.48 -32.90
N LEU A 525 36.72 6.07 -31.99
CA LEU A 525 38.19 6.07 -32.12
C LEU A 525 38.91 5.80 -30.78
N ASN A 526 39.85 4.86 -30.87
CA ASN A 526 40.58 4.14 -29.83
C ASN A 526 41.49 4.94 -28.85
N SER A 527 41.77 4.22 -27.74
CA SER A 527 43.08 4.06 -27.05
C SER A 527 43.58 5.07 -25.99
N ALA A 528 44.03 4.48 -24.88
CA ALA A 528 44.72 5.05 -23.72
C ALA A 528 46.27 4.85 -23.86
N PRO A 529 47.12 4.88 -22.81
CA PRO A 529 47.01 5.46 -21.46
C PRO A 529 48.22 6.36 -21.08
N SER A 530 48.27 6.90 -19.85
CA SER A 530 49.56 7.10 -19.15
C SER A 530 49.42 7.22 -17.62
N ASP A 531 50.38 6.63 -16.92
CA ASP A 531 50.50 6.61 -15.46
C ASP A 531 50.77 7.97 -14.81
N ARG A 532 50.42 8.09 -13.52
CA ARG A 532 51.44 8.43 -12.50
C ARG A 532 51.06 8.00 -11.08
N LYS A 533 51.84 7.07 -10.54
CA LYS A 533 51.93 6.74 -9.10
C LYS A 533 52.51 7.92 -8.32
N HIS A 534 52.11 8.09 -7.07
CA HIS A 534 52.87 8.40 -5.83
C HIS A 534 51.82 8.31 -4.68
N GLY A 535 52.05 7.74 -3.49
CA GLY A 535 53.25 7.17 -2.89
C GLY A 535 53.38 7.67 -1.43
N ASN A 536 53.59 6.75 -0.47
CA ASN A 536 53.72 6.95 1.00
C ASN A 536 52.37 7.10 1.76
N SER A 537 52.03 6.29 2.77
CA SER A 537 52.71 5.90 4.05
C SER A 537 52.64 7.01 5.11
N GLU A 538 52.47 6.76 6.43
CA GLU A 538 52.64 5.52 7.22
C GLU A 538 51.99 5.65 8.64
N THR A 539 51.67 4.52 9.30
CA THR A 539 51.54 4.30 10.77
C THR A 539 50.67 5.18 11.69
N GLY A 540 49.90 4.53 12.58
CA GLY A 540 49.33 5.11 13.81
C GLY A 540 48.58 4.07 14.65
N LYS A 541 48.98 3.83 15.90
CA LYS A 541 48.45 2.79 16.81
C LYS A 541 47.43 3.36 17.83
N THR A 542 46.49 2.51 18.28
CA THR A 542 45.87 2.45 19.64
C THR A 542 45.12 3.72 20.13
N ASP A 543 44.05 3.69 20.94
CA ASP A 543 43.65 2.73 21.98
C ASP A 543 42.16 2.90 22.43
N HIS A 544 41.70 1.99 23.30
CA HIS A 544 40.55 2.10 24.24
C HIS A 544 39.05 2.05 23.81
N ALA A 545 38.27 1.43 24.69
CA ALA A 545 36.81 1.20 24.73
C ALA A 545 36.33 1.25 26.21
N PRO A 546 35.08 0.88 26.59
CA PRO A 546 33.76 1.04 25.96
C PRO A 546 33.02 2.19 26.70
N PRO A 547 31.98 2.08 27.60
CA PRO A 547 30.90 1.10 27.92
C PRO A 547 29.51 1.62 27.39
N THR A 548 28.28 1.23 27.79
CA THR A 548 27.71 0.34 28.85
C THR A 548 26.32 -0.19 28.43
N GLU A 549 25.92 -1.39 28.89
CA GLU A 549 24.51 -1.83 28.98
C GLU A 549 23.89 -1.40 30.32
N ILE A 550 22.59 -1.04 30.32
CA ILE A 550 21.55 -1.53 31.27
C ILE A 550 20.24 -1.65 30.47
#